data_AF-A0A846PA88-F1
#
_entry.id   AF-A0A846PA88-F1
#
_cell.length_a   1.000
_cell.length_b   1.000
_cell.length_c   1.000
_cell.angle_alpha   90.00
_cell.angle_beta   90.00
_cell.angle_gamma   90.00
#
_symmetry.space_group_name_H-M   'P 1'
#
loop_
_entity.id
_entity.type
_entity.pdbx_description
1 polymer ?
#
loop_
_entity_poly.entity_id
_entity_poly.type
_entity_poly.pdbx_seq_one_letter_code
_entity_poly.pdbx_strand_id
1 'polypeptide(L)'
;FNVFFGKLKNAPMISECPINVECRLVRTVELLHGEVFIGEIVGVYMEDKYLTDAKPDMRKINPLIFEQGLSNYWKLGEHIGRIGNVGKNYKPHQK
;
A
#
# COMPACT_ATOMS: atom_id res chain seq x y z
N PHE A 1 5.54 -4.99 19.05
CA PHE A 1 6.11 -5.40 17.75
C PHE A 1 7.61 -5.17 17.80
N ASN A 2 8.37 -5.88 16.97
CA ASN A 2 9.82 -5.75 16.87
C ASN A 2 10.21 -4.68 15.85
N VAL A 3 11.23 -3.89 16.16
CA VAL A 3 11.69 -2.79 15.31
C VAL A 3 12.98 -3.15 14.59
N PHE A 4 13.07 -2.76 13.32
CA PHE A 4 14.31 -2.78 12.56
C PHE A 4 14.54 -1.45 11.83
N PHE A 5 15.77 -1.24 11.34
CA PHE A 5 16.17 -0.02 10.65
C PHE A 5 16.79 -0.33 9.30
N GLY A 6 16.38 0.43 8.29
CA GLY A 6 16.82 0.31 6.92
C GLY A 6 18.09 1.12 6.65
N LYS A 7 18.09 1.83 5.51
CA LYS A 7 19.22 2.65 5.06
C LYS A 7 19.34 3.96 5.83
N LEU A 8 18.23 4.58 6.22
CA LEU A 8 18.23 5.92 6.85
C LEU A 8 18.64 5.89 8.32
N LYS A 9 18.54 4.74 8.98
CA LYS A 9 18.87 4.51 10.41
C LYS A 9 18.06 5.32 11.43
N ASN A 10 17.27 6.29 11.00
CA ASN A 10 16.41 7.12 11.85
C ASN A 10 14.90 6.94 11.57
N ALA A 11 14.54 6.01 10.67
CA ALA A 11 13.16 5.64 10.37
C ALA A 11 12.90 4.20 10.85
N PRO A 12 12.30 4.00 12.04
CA PRO A 12 12.00 2.67 12.55
C PRO A 12 10.88 2.01 11.75
N MET A 13 11.03 0.72 11.44
CA MET A 13 10.05 -0.10 10.74
C MET A 13 9.57 -1.27 11.61
N ILE A 14 8.38 -1.81 11.30
CA ILE A 14 7.73 -2.85 12.09
C ILE A 14 7.97 -4.21 11.43
N SER A 15 8.62 -5.13 12.14
CA SER A 15 9.02 -6.43 11.57
C SER A 15 7.82 -7.32 11.24
N GLU A 16 6.73 -7.19 11.99
CA GLU A 16 5.50 -7.96 11.83
C GLU A 16 4.57 -7.40 10.75
N CYS A 17 4.85 -6.20 10.21
CA CYS A 17 4.08 -5.65 9.10
C CYS A 17 4.45 -6.36 7.79
N PRO A 18 3.45 -6.74 6.95
CA PRO A 18 3.70 -7.49 5.73
C PRO A 18 4.52 -6.72 4.69
N ILE A 19 4.50 -5.39 4.78
CA ILE A 19 5.27 -4.48 3.96
C ILE A 19 5.66 -3.25 4.77
N ASN A 20 6.90 -2.78 4.60
CA ASN A 20 7.39 -1.51 5.13
C ASN A 20 7.97 -0.69 3.97
N VAL A 21 7.65 0.61 3.93
CA VAL A 21 8.18 1.54 2.93
C VAL A 21 9.00 2.61 3.67
N GLU A 22 10.31 2.61 3.46
CA GLU A 22 11.23 3.56 4.07
C GLU A 22 11.37 4.78 3.17
N CYS A 23 11.02 5.95 3.71
CA CYS A 23 10.97 7.21 2.97
C CYS A 23 11.91 8.26 3.56
N ARG A 24 12.62 8.99 2.70
CA ARG A 24 13.32 10.24 3.06
C ARG A 24 12.41 11.43 2.77
N LEU A 25 12.22 12.32 3.73
CA LEU A 25 11.40 13.52 3.53
C LEU A 25 11.99 14.42 2.44
N VAL A 26 11.16 14.79 1.46
CA VAL A 26 11.52 15.72 0.37
C VAL A 26 10.82 17.06 0.54
N ARG A 27 9.55 17.05 0.95
CA ARG A 27 8.75 18.27 1.10
C ARG A 27 7.63 18.09 2.11
N THR A 28 7.33 19.16 2.85
CA THR A 28 6.10 19.30 3.63
C THR A 28 5.19 20.31 2.94
N VAL A 29 3.89 20.00 2.86
CA VAL A 29 2.85 20.88 2.35
C VAL A 29 1.82 21.09 3.46
N GLU A 30 1.69 22.34 3.93
CA GLU A 30 0.67 22.73 4.90
C GLU A 30 -0.70 22.81 4.23
N LEU A 31 -1.71 22.23 4.88
CA LEU A 31 -3.12 22.30 4.50
C LEU A 31 -3.94 22.87 5.67
N LEU A 32 -5.19 23.24 5.40
CA LEU A 32 -6.10 23.81 6.41
C LEU A 32 -6.35 22.91 7.63
N HIS A 33 -6.25 21.59 7.45
CA HIS A 33 -6.57 20.58 8.47
C HIS A 33 -5.43 19.58 8.73
N GLY A 34 -4.20 19.94 8.39
CA GLY A 34 -3.04 19.09 8.65
C GLY A 34 -1.90 19.31 7.65
N GLU A 35 -0.98 18.37 7.61
CA GLU A 35 0.20 18.43 6.74
C GLU A 35 0.27 17.21 5.83
N VAL A 36 0.78 17.41 4.62
CA VAL A 36 1.14 16.33 3.69
C VAL A 36 2.66 16.27 3.59
N PHE A 37 3.23 15.13 3.98
CA PHE A 37 4.65 14.84 3.83
C PHE A 37 4.88 14.06 2.54
N ILE A 38 5.68 14.62 1.64
CA ILE A 38 6.12 13.96 0.40
C ILE A 38 7.49 13.36 0.67
N GLY A 39 7.56 12.03 0.65
CA GLY A 39 8.79 11.26 0.87
C GLY A 39 9.25 10.52 -0.38
N GLU A 40 10.57 10.49 -0.60
CA GLU A 40 11.23 9.65 -1.59
C GLU A 40 11.42 8.25 -1.02
N ILE A 41 10.98 7.22 -1.75
CA ILE A 41 11.15 5.83 -1.34
C ILE A 41 12.62 5.42 -1.51
N VAL A 42 13.30 5.14 -0.39
CA VAL A 42 14.70 4.68 -0.39
C VAL A 42 14.84 3.17 -0.22
N GLY A 43 13.77 2.51 0.26
CA GLY A 43 13.69 1.06 0.43
C GLY A 43 12.26 0.56 0.62
N VAL A 44 11.99 -0.65 0.15
CA VAL A 44 10.76 -1.40 0.41
C VAL A 44 11.16 -2.76 0.96
N TYR A 45 10.59 -3.15 2.09
CA TYR A 45 10.95 -4.36 2.82
C TYR A 45 9.73 -5.24 3.00
N MET A 46 9.87 -6.51 2.66
CA MET A 46 8.81 -7.51 2.68
C MET A 46 9.44 -8.89 2.72
N GLU A 47 8.79 -9.82 3.43
CA GLU A 47 9.20 -11.24 3.43
C GLU A 47 8.70 -11.96 2.17
N ASP A 48 9.44 -12.95 1.69
CA ASP A 48 9.10 -13.75 0.51
C ASP A 48 7.72 -14.42 0.59
N LYS A 49 7.24 -14.71 1.81
CA LYS A 49 5.89 -15.27 2.02
C LYS A 49 4.76 -14.37 1.54
N TYR A 50 5.01 -13.07 1.33
CA TYR A 50 4.04 -12.11 0.79
C TYR A 50 4.16 -11.90 -0.72
N LEU A 51 5.08 -12.61 -1.38
CA LEU A 51 5.31 -12.53 -2.82
C LEU A 51 4.65 -13.69 -3.57
N THR A 52 4.25 -13.42 -4.81
CA THR A 52 3.91 -14.42 -5.84
C THR A 52 4.65 -14.02 -7.11
N ASP A 53 5.47 -14.92 -7.67
CA ASP A 53 6.34 -14.64 -8.83
C ASP A 53 7.21 -13.38 -8.66
N ALA A 54 7.83 -13.26 -7.48
CA ALA A 54 8.64 -12.11 -7.06
C ALA A 54 7.91 -10.75 -7.07
N LYS A 55 6.56 -10.75 -7.06
CA LYS A 55 5.72 -9.56 -6.99
C LYS A 55 4.85 -9.55 -5.73
N PRO A 56 4.57 -8.37 -5.13
CA PRO A 56 3.65 -8.27 -4.00
C PRO A 56 2.30 -8.92 -4.31
N ASP A 57 1.87 -9.87 -3.47
CA ASP A 57 0.56 -10.51 -3.58
C ASP A 57 -0.39 -9.93 -2.53
N MET A 58 -1.35 -9.13 -2.99
CA MET A 58 -2.32 -8.45 -2.12
C MET A 58 -3.13 -9.41 -1.24
N ARG A 59 -3.37 -10.66 -1.69
CA ARG A 59 -4.08 -11.66 -0.87
C ARG A 59 -3.22 -12.18 0.26
N LYS A 60 -1.91 -12.30 0.05
CA LYS A 60 -0.96 -12.71 1.10
C LYS A 60 -0.68 -11.56 2.07
N ILE A 61 -0.60 -10.33 1.56
CA ILE A 61 -0.44 -9.11 2.37
C ILE A 61 -1.69 -8.86 3.24
N ASN A 62 -2.88 -9.08 2.68
CA ASN A 62 -4.19 -8.90 3.32
C ASN A 62 -4.28 -7.61 4.16
N PRO A 63 -4.18 -6.43 3.53
CA PRO A 63 -4.15 -5.16 4.24
C PRO A 63 -5.49 -4.85 4.91
N LEU A 64 -5.43 -4.11 6.02
CA LEU A 64 -6.60 -3.46 6.62
C LEU A 64 -7.00 -2.26 5.77
N ILE A 65 -8.29 -2.16 5.46
CA ILE A 65 -8.87 -1.03 4.74
C ILE A 65 -9.70 -0.23 5.74
N PHE A 66 -9.39 1.04 5.92
CA PHE A 66 -10.12 1.94 6.80
C PHE A 66 -11.14 2.77 6.01
N GLU A 67 -12.39 2.75 6.46
CA GLU A 67 -13.47 3.59 5.96
C GLU A 67 -13.74 4.71 6.97
N GLN A 68 -13.38 5.94 6.61
CA GLN A 68 -13.54 7.08 7.52
C GLN A 68 -15.02 7.41 7.82
N GLY A 69 -15.90 7.35 6.82
CA GLY A 69 -17.29 7.82 6.95
C GLY A 69 -18.11 7.09 8.02
N LEU A 70 -17.93 5.78 8.12
CA LEU A 70 -18.59 4.93 9.11
C LEU A 70 -17.64 4.39 10.19
N SER A 71 -16.37 4.81 10.17
CA SER A 71 -15.31 4.36 11.09
C SER A 71 -15.13 2.83 11.12
N ASN A 72 -15.25 2.16 9.97
CA ASN A 72 -15.11 0.71 9.87
C ASN A 72 -13.70 0.28 9.45
N TYR A 73 -13.34 -0.95 9.85
CA TYR A 73 -12.23 -1.69 9.26
C TYR A 73 -12.74 -2.85 8.42
N TRP A 74 -12.19 -2.96 7.21
CA TRP A 74 -12.52 -3.98 6.24
C TRP A 74 -11.28 -4.82 5.92
N LYS A 75 -11.53 -6.07 5.53
CA LYS A 75 -10.51 -6.93 4.92
C LYS A 75 -10.56 -6.79 3.40
N LEU A 76 -9.50 -7.19 2.72
CA LEU A 76 -9.50 -7.30 1.27
C LEU A 76 -10.58 -8.30 0.81
N GLY A 77 -11.39 -7.88 -0.14
CA GLY A 77 -12.44 -8.70 -0.74
C GLY A 77 -11.94 -9.66 -1.83
N GLU A 78 -12.88 -10.16 -2.63
CA GLU A 78 -12.59 -11.09 -3.71
C GLU A 78 -11.83 -10.44 -4.88
N HIS A 79 -11.05 -11.26 -5.60
CA HIS A 79 -10.43 -10.83 -6.84
C HIS A 79 -11.47 -10.76 -7.97
N ILE A 80 -11.71 -9.55 -8.48
CA ILE A 80 -12.77 -9.27 -9.46
C ILE A 80 -12.33 -9.37 -10.93
N GLY A 81 -11.02 -9.45 -11.21
CA GLY A 81 -10.53 -9.56 -12.58
C GLY A 81 -9.18 -8.88 -12.82
N ARG A 82 -8.62 -9.12 -14.01
CA ARG A 82 -7.33 -8.58 -14.42
C ARG A 82 -7.49 -7.24 -15.13
N ILE A 83 -6.69 -6.25 -14.72
CA ILE A 83 -6.58 -4.93 -15.38
C ILE A 83 -6.32 -5.12 -16.88
N GLY A 84 -7.00 -4.32 -17.70
CA GLY A 84 -6.86 -4.34 -19.15
C GLY A 84 -7.51 -5.54 -19.84
N ASN A 85 -8.19 -6.44 -19.10
CA ASN A 85 -8.88 -7.59 -19.70
C ASN A 85 -10.42 -7.43 -19.68
N VAL A 86 -10.98 -7.00 -18.54
CA VAL A 86 -12.44 -6.94 -18.33
C VAL A 86 -13.15 -6.03 -19.35
N GLY A 87 -12.54 -4.90 -19.70
CA GLY A 87 -13.13 -3.94 -20.66
C GLY A 87 -13.01 -4.33 -22.13
N LYS A 88 -12.26 -5.38 -22.50
CA LYS A 88 -11.98 -5.70 -23.92
C LYS A 88 -13.23 -6.02 -24.74
N ASN A 89 -14.23 -6.61 -24.10
CA ASN A 89 -15.49 -6.99 -24.74
C ASN A 89 -16.61 -5.96 -24.50
N TYR A 90 -16.30 -4.83 -23.87
CA TYR A 90 -17.30 -3.78 -23.63
C TYR A 90 -17.68 -3.12 -24.96
N LYS A 91 -18.95 -3.26 -25.35
CA LYS A 91 -19.55 -2.52 -26.47
C LYS A 91 -20.39 -1.38 -25.88
N PRO A 92 -19.99 -0.11 -26.06
CA PRO A 92 -20.82 1.00 -25.61
C PRO A 92 -22.18 0.93 -26.29
N HIS A 93 -23.26 1.12 -25.52
CA HIS A 93 -24.58 1.29 -26.11
C HIS A 93 -24.58 2.58 -26.94
N GLN A 94 -24.76 2.45 -28.26
CA GLN A 94 -25.05 3.58 -29.12
C GLN A 94 -26.44 4.12 -28.72
N LYS A 95 -26.49 5.40 -28.35
CA LYS A 95 -27.74 6.16 -28.24
C LYS A 95 -28.16 6.63 -29.62
#